data_AF-A0A2E3MCF9-F1
#
_entry.id   AF-A0A2E3MCF9-F1
#
_cell.length_a   1.000
_cell.length_b   1.000
_cell.length_c   1.000
_cell.angle_alpha   90.00
_cell.angle_beta   90.00
_cell.angle_gamma   90.00
#
_symmetry.space_group_name_H-M   'P 1'
#
loop_
_entity.id
_entity.type
_entity.pdbx_description
1 polymer ?
#
loop_
_entity_poly.entity_id
_entity_poly.type
_entity_poly.pdbx_seq_one_letter_code
_entity_poly.pdbx_strand_id
1 'polypeptide(L)'
;MGDRLDILVGKESCPVCGSISQKGTARCPECGTFHSGIHLEEREAPPPEERLASREVDPTDYSINPDAAITNEEFEGDDSSVKNWKGGTTDFSFIDEIAPPVKEQLEIPESEEIESD
;
A
#
# COMPACT_ATOMS: atom_id res chain seq x y z
N MET A 1 9.96 11.36 42.94
CA MET A 1 9.92 10.22 42.00
C MET A 1 8.68 10.41 41.16
N GLY A 2 8.81 10.84 39.90
CA GLY A 2 7.65 11.06 39.02
C GLY A 2 7.03 9.73 38.58
N ASP A 3 5.74 9.74 38.25
CA ASP A 3 5.04 8.57 37.74
C ASP A 3 5.62 8.19 36.36
N ARG A 4 5.91 6.91 36.14
CA ARG A 4 6.42 6.42 34.85
C ARG A 4 5.33 6.41 33.78
N LEU A 5 4.07 6.46 34.18
CA LEU A 5 2.92 6.47 33.27
C LEU A 5 2.67 7.84 32.61
N ASP A 6 3.35 8.90 33.06
CA ASP A 6 3.29 10.23 32.41
C ASP A 6 3.71 10.19 30.93
N ILE A 7 4.53 9.20 30.54
CA ILE A 7 4.97 8.98 29.15
C ILE A 7 3.78 8.61 28.22
N LEU A 8 2.69 8.08 28.77
CA LEU A 8 1.51 7.65 28.02
C LEU A 8 0.45 8.75 27.89
N VAL A 9 0.65 9.90 28.54
CA VAL A 9 -0.28 11.03 28.45
C VAL A 9 -0.33 11.52 26.99
N GLY A 10 -1.53 11.55 26.41
CA GLY A 10 -1.75 11.96 25.02
C GLY A 10 -1.50 10.87 23.98
N LYS A 11 -1.36 9.60 24.38
CA LYS A 11 -1.35 8.45 23.48
C LYS A 11 -2.69 7.72 23.48
N GLU A 12 -2.99 7.01 22.40
CA GLU A 12 -4.16 6.14 22.25
C GLU A 12 -3.74 4.73 21.80
N SER A 13 -4.51 3.72 22.20
CA SER A 13 -4.28 2.34 21.78
C SER A 13 -5.15 2.00 20.56
N CYS A 14 -4.55 1.29 19.60
CA CYS A 14 -5.29 0.77 18.46
C CYS A 14 -6.24 -0.35 18.91
N PRO A 15 -7.55 -0.31 18.61
CA PRO A 15 -8.49 -1.39 18.94
C PRO A 15 -8.23 -2.69 18.17
N VAL A 16 -7.44 -2.66 17.10
CA VAL A 16 -7.19 -3.84 16.25
C VAL A 16 -5.91 -4.58 16.66
N CYS A 17 -4.79 -3.86 16.80
CA CYS A 17 -3.50 -4.49 17.12
C CYS A 17 -2.91 -4.10 18.48
N GLY A 18 -3.57 -3.22 19.25
CA GLY A 18 -3.09 -2.80 20.57
C GLY A 18 -1.89 -1.85 20.56
N SER A 19 -1.37 -1.46 19.39
CA SER A 19 -0.24 -0.52 19.30
C SER A 19 -0.60 0.83 19.93
N ILE A 20 0.31 1.39 20.73
CA ILE A 20 0.13 2.70 21.35
C ILE A 20 0.71 3.77 20.41
N SER A 21 -0.11 4.71 19.96
CA SER A 21 0.26 5.79 19.04
C SER A 21 -0.13 7.16 19.59
N GLN A 22 0.33 8.25 18.96
CA GLN A 22 -0.12 9.59 19.35
C GLN A 22 -1.62 9.75 19.09
N LYS A 23 -2.32 10.37 20.04
CA LYS A 23 -3.76 10.64 19.93
C LYS A 23 -4.05 11.52 18.72
N GLY A 24 -5.00 11.09 17.90
CA GLY A 24 -5.38 11.80 16.66
C GLY A 24 -4.64 11.30 15.42
N THR A 25 -3.94 10.17 15.50
CA THR A 25 -3.40 9.54 14.29
C THR A 25 -4.52 9.03 13.40
N ALA A 26 -4.53 9.42 12.13
CA ALA A 26 -5.56 8.97 11.19
C ALA A 26 -5.49 7.46 10.91
N ARG A 27 -4.28 6.90 11.03
CA ARG A 27 -3.97 5.50 10.71
C ARG A 27 -3.05 4.92 11.78
N CYS A 28 -3.27 3.67 12.16
CA CYS A 28 -2.33 2.92 12.98
C CYS A 28 -1.04 2.66 12.18
N PRO A 29 0.16 2.96 12.72
CA PRO A 29 1.43 2.72 12.03
C PRO A 29 1.75 1.24 11.84
N GLU A 30 1.21 0.36 12.69
CA GLU A 30 1.48 -1.08 12.65
C GLU A 30 0.50 -1.84 11.74
N CYS A 31 -0.80 -1.82 12.07
CA CYS A 31 -1.80 -2.59 11.33
C CYS A 31 -2.45 -1.82 10.17
N GLY A 32 -2.14 -0.53 10.03
CA GLY A 32 -2.67 0.28 8.94
C GLY A 32 -4.17 0.57 9.01
N THR A 33 -4.86 0.23 10.11
CA THR A 33 -6.29 0.52 10.30
C THR A 33 -6.52 2.03 10.42
N PHE A 34 -7.57 2.54 9.78
CA PHE A 34 -7.99 3.93 9.89
C PHE A 34 -8.82 4.14 11.16
N HIS A 35 -8.44 5.12 11.96
CA HIS A 35 -9.17 5.53 13.17
C HIS A 35 -10.00 6.80 12.95
N SER A 36 -9.87 7.45 11.79
CA SER A 36 -10.71 8.57 11.38
C SER A 36 -11.20 8.39 9.94
N GLY A 37 -12.48 8.73 9.72
CA GLY A 37 -13.10 8.78 8.39
C GLY A 37 -12.78 10.05 7.61
N ILE A 38 -11.94 10.95 8.14
CA ILE A 38 -11.61 12.26 7.52
C ILE A 38 -11.01 12.11 6.12
N HIS A 39 -10.36 10.98 5.83
CA HIS A 39 -9.73 10.71 4.53
C HIS A 39 -10.64 9.97 3.56
N LEU A 40 -11.83 9.56 4.02
CA LEU A 40 -12.85 8.94 3.19
C LEU A 40 -13.80 10.04 2.76
N GLU A 41 -13.58 10.61 1.58
CA GLU A 41 -14.61 11.43 0.95
C GLU A 41 -15.83 10.55 0.71
N GLU A 42 -16.94 10.84 1.39
CA GLU A 42 -18.24 10.30 1.02
C GLU A 42 -18.66 10.95 -0.31
N ARG A 43 -18.19 10.38 -1.42
CA ARG A 43 -18.69 10.74 -2.75
C ARG A 43 -20.07 10.13 -2.92
N GLU A 44 -21.04 10.98 -3.26
CA GLU A 44 -22.32 10.50 -3.75
C GLU A 44 -22.09 9.67 -5.01
N ALA A 45 -22.71 8.50 -5.07
CA ALA A 45 -22.66 7.68 -6.27
C ALA A 45 -23.21 8.51 -7.45
N PRO A 46 -22.55 8.48 -8.63
CA PRO A 46 -23.05 9.20 -9.78
C PRO A 46 -24.50 8.76 -10.07
N PRO A 47 -25.39 9.72 -10.41
CA PRO A 47 -26.77 9.42 -10.73
C PRO A 47 -26.82 8.38 -11.86
N PRO A 48 -27.90 7.58 -11.97
CA PRO A 48 -28.03 6.55 -13.00
C PRO A 48 -27.83 7.08 -14.43
N GLU A 49 -28.13 8.35 -14.66
CA GLU A 49 -27.98 9.07 -15.93
C GLU A 49 -26.50 9.33 -16.31
N GLU A 50 -25.61 9.40 -15.31
CA GLU A 50 -24.15 9.60 -15.51
C GLU A 50 -23.38 8.28 -15.53
N ARG A 51 -24.05 7.14 -15.37
CA ARG A 51 -23.39 5.84 -15.52
C ARG A 51 -23.06 5.62 -16.98
N LEU A 52 -21.79 5.36 -17.26
CA LEU A 52 -21.35 4.92 -18.59
C LEU A 52 -22.20 3.72 -19.01
N ALA A 53 -22.77 3.80 -20.22
CA ALA A 53 -23.52 2.69 -20.79
C ALA A 53 -22.62 1.45 -20.82
N SER A 54 -23.19 0.28 -20.55
CA SER A 54 -22.46 -0.97 -20.69
C SER A 54 -21.95 -1.07 -22.12
N ARG A 55 -20.62 -1.14 -22.30
CA ARG A 55 -20.03 -1.37 -23.62
C ARG A 55 -20.52 -2.73 -24.12
N GLU A 56 -21.01 -2.78 -25.34
CA GLU A 56 -21.23 -4.06 -26.01
C GLU A 56 -19.86 -4.66 -26.32
N VAL A 57 -19.52 -5.74 -25.63
CA VAL A 57 -18.24 -6.44 -25.79
C VAL A 57 -18.54 -7.83 -26.32
N ASP A 58 -17.90 -8.22 -27.43
CA ASP A 58 -17.94 -9.60 -27.92
C ASP A 58 -17.00 -10.46 -27.03
N PRO A 59 -17.51 -11.49 -26.34
CA PRO A 59 -16.67 -12.40 -25.55
C PRO A 59 -15.59 -13.11 -26.37
N THR A 60 -15.76 -13.21 -27.68
CA THR A 60 -14.81 -13.84 -28.61
C THR A 60 -13.51 -13.06 -28.74
N ASP A 61 -13.56 -11.73 -28.54
CA ASP A 61 -12.40 -10.83 -28.61
C ASP A 61 -11.39 -11.07 -27.48
N TYR A 62 -11.84 -11.74 -26.40
CA TYR A 62 -10.99 -12.13 -25.25
C TYR A 62 -10.79 -13.65 -25.18
N SER A 63 -11.08 -14.37 -26.27
CA SER A 63 -10.82 -15.81 -26.34
C SER A 63 -9.34 -16.11 -26.58
N ILE A 64 -8.85 -17.25 -26.10
CA ILE A 64 -7.47 -17.75 -26.33
C ILE A 64 -7.29 -18.28 -27.77
N ASN A 65 -8.26 -18.05 -28.66
CA ASN A 65 -8.21 -18.59 -30.01
C ASN A 65 -7.11 -17.88 -30.84
N PRO A 66 -6.08 -18.60 -31.31
CA PRO A 66 -5.00 -17.99 -32.10
C PRO A 66 -5.44 -17.54 -33.50
N ASP A 67 -6.60 -17.99 -33.99
CA ASP A 67 -7.17 -17.59 -35.28
C ASP A 67 -8.16 -16.41 -35.17
N ALA A 68 -8.43 -15.93 -33.96
CA ALA A 68 -9.29 -14.77 -33.76
C ALA A 68 -8.52 -13.47 -34.10
N ALA A 69 -9.10 -12.64 -34.96
CA ALA A 69 -8.56 -11.32 -35.25
C ALA A 69 -8.82 -10.39 -34.06
N ILE A 70 -7.80 -9.66 -33.61
CA ILE A 70 -7.93 -8.67 -32.54
C ILE A 70 -8.74 -7.49 -33.07
N THR A 71 -9.86 -7.19 -32.43
CA THR A 71 -10.70 -6.02 -32.74
C THR A 71 -9.93 -4.74 -32.50
N ASN A 72 -10.01 -3.79 -33.44
CA ASN A 72 -9.33 -2.51 -33.35
C ASN A 72 -10.17 -1.56 -32.47
N GLU A 73 -9.83 -1.48 -31.19
CA GLU A 73 -10.53 -0.62 -30.24
C GLU A 73 -10.08 0.83 -30.43
N GLU A 74 -11.02 1.72 -30.76
CA GLU A 74 -10.80 3.16 -30.71
C GLU A 74 -10.92 3.63 -29.25
N PHE A 75 -9.78 4.00 -28.66
CA PHE A 75 -9.71 4.54 -27.31
C PHE A 75 -10.19 5.99 -27.31
N GLU A 76 -11.27 6.29 -26.58
CA GLU A 76 -11.80 7.67 -26.43
C GLU A 76 -10.96 8.55 -25.49
N GLY A 77 -9.78 8.11 -25.06
CA GLY A 77 -8.88 8.98 -24.33
C GLY A 77 -8.10 9.88 -25.28
N ASP A 78 -7.99 11.15 -24.91
CA ASP A 78 -7.19 12.11 -25.67
C ASP A 78 -5.73 11.63 -25.74
N ASP A 79 -5.23 11.34 -26.95
CA ASP A 79 -3.83 10.98 -27.21
C ASP A 79 -2.84 12.02 -26.65
N SER A 80 -3.31 13.25 -26.40
CA SER A 80 -2.52 14.31 -25.75
C SER A 80 -2.29 14.08 -24.23
N SER A 81 -3.15 13.30 -23.58
CA SER A 81 -3.09 12.92 -22.16
C SER A 81 -2.17 11.71 -21.92
N VAL A 82 -2.01 10.85 -22.93
CA VAL A 82 -1.20 9.64 -22.84
C VAL A 82 0.28 9.99 -23.01
N LYS A 83 0.99 10.14 -21.89
CA LYS A 83 2.46 10.31 -21.90
C LYS A 83 3.12 8.98 -22.28
N ASN A 84 3.76 8.96 -23.45
CA ASN A 84 4.62 7.86 -23.88
C ASN A 84 5.79 7.70 -22.90
N TRP A 85 5.74 6.68 -22.04
CA TRP A 85 6.81 6.38 -21.10
C TRP A 85 8.02 5.80 -21.85
N LYS A 86 8.95 6.66 -22.25
CA LYS A 86 10.30 6.25 -22.67
C LYS A 86 11.25 6.48 -21.51
N GLY A 87 11.45 5.46 -20.68
CA GLY A 87 12.30 5.58 -19.50
C GLY A 87 12.24 4.37 -18.58
N GLY A 88 12.55 3.19 -19.11
CA GLY A 88 12.95 2.07 -18.27
C GLY A 88 14.46 2.10 -18.13
N THR A 89 15.00 2.81 -17.14
CA THR A 89 16.41 2.63 -16.79
C THR A 89 16.52 1.32 -16.02
N THR A 90 16.72 0.22 -16.74
CA THR A 90 17.14 -1.06 -16.17
C THR A 90 18.61 -0.98 -15.76
N ASP A 91 18.96 0.01 -14.95
CA ASP A 91 20.28 0.12 -14.35
C ASP A 91 20.12 -0.03 -12.84
N PHE A 92 20.21 -1.28 -12.37
CA PHE A 92 20.25 -1.62 -10.94
C PHE A 92 21.71 -1.67 -10.44
N SER A 93 22.58 -0.85 -11.03
CA SER A 93 23.96 -0.73 -10.61
C SER A 93 24.01 0.12 -9.35
N PHE A 94 24.31 -0.51 -8.21
CA PHE A 94 24.66 0.22 -7.00
C PHE A 94 26.05 0.85 -7.20
N ILE A 95 26.07 2.09 -7.68
CA ILE A 95 27.28 2.92 -7.74
C ILE A 95 27.35 3.72 -6.44
N ASP A 96 27.30 3.04 -5.30
CA ASP A 96 27.62 3.65 -4.01
C ASP A 96 28.53 2.70 -3.22
N GLU A 97 29.80 3.06 -3.28
CA GLU A 97 30.85 2.92 -2.27
C GLU A 97 31.00 1.56 -1.57
N ILE A 98 32.07 0.88 -1.99
CA ILE A 98 32.66 -0.32 -1.41
C ILE A 98 33.09 -0.05 0.04
N ALA A 99 32.14 -0.07 0.97
CA ALA A 99 32.40 -0.45 2.35
C ALA A 99 31.85 -1.88 2.52
N PRO A 100 32.70 -2.89 2.75
CA PRO A 100 32.20 -4.24 3.02
C PRO A 100 31.31 -4.20 4.27
N PRO A 101 30.19 -4.97 4.30
CA PRO A 101 29.34 -5.02 5.49
C PRO A 101 30.18 -5.45 6.69
N VAL A 102 30.32 -4.56 7.67
CA VAL A 102 31.01 -4.85 8.92
C VAL A 102 30.09 -5.75 9.73
N LYS A 103 30.55 -6.96 10.05
CA LYS A 103 29.89 -7.83 11.02
C LYS A 103 29.90 -7.13 12.38
N GLU A 104 28.76 -6.63 12.84
CA GLU A 104 28.61 -6.25 14.24
C GLU A 104 28.46 -7.54 15.05
N GLN A 105 29.44 -7.82 15.90
CA GLN A 105 29.34 -8.89 16.90
C GLN A 105 28.43 -8.40 18.02
N LEU A 106 27.13 -8.61 17.83
CA LEU A 106 26.14 -8.49 18.90
C LEU A 106 26.32 -9.68 19.84
N GLU A 107 26.63 -9.42 21.11
CA GLU A 107 26.58 -10.43 22.16
C GLU A 107 25.10 -10.75 22.42
N ILE A 108 24.62 -11.84 21.80
CA ILE A 108 23.26 -12.33 22.01
C ILE A 108 23.24 -13.01 23.39
N PRO A 109 22.39 -12.56 24.34
CA PRO A 109 22.26 -13.22 25.62
C PRO A 109 21.67 -14.62 25.44
N GLU A 110 22.11 -15.56 26.29
CA GLU A 110 21.65 -16.94 26.27
C GLU A 110 20.15 -17.00 26.59
N SER A 111 19.40 -17.84 25.86
CA SER A 111 17.96 -17.97 26.05
C SER A 111 17.66 -18.57 27.43
N GLU A 112 16.76 -17.93 28.18
CA GLU A 112 16.26 -18.45 29.44
C GLU A 112 15.46 -19.74 29.19
N GLU A 113 15.88 -20.85 29.81
CA GLU A 113 15.15 -22.12 29.78
C GLU A 113 13.92 -22.03 30.67
N ILE A 114 12.75 -22.28 30.11
CA ILE A 114 11.48 -22.29 30.85
C ILE A 114 11.30 -23.68 31.43
N GLU A 115 11.40 -23.83 32.75
CA GLU A 115 11.04 -25.06 33.44
C GLU A 115 9.54 -25.33 33.26
N SER A 116 9.20 -26.50 32.72
CA SER A 116 7.82 -26.95 32.59
C SER A 116 7.39 -27.61 33.90
N ASP A 117 6.35 -27.06 34.54
CA ASP A 117 5.66 -27.63 35.72
C ASP A 117 4.93 -28.95 35.37
#